data_AF-A0A924HW12-F1
#
_entry.id   AF-A0A924HW12-F1
#
_cell.length_a   1.000
_cell.length_b   1.000
_cell.length_c   1.000
_cell.angle_alpha   90.00
_cell.angle_beta   90.00
_cell.angle_gamma   90.00
#
_symmetry.space_group_name_H-M   'P 1'
#
loop_
_entity.id
_entity.type
_entity.pdbx_description
1 polymer ?
#
loop_
_entity_poly.entity_id
_entity_poly.type
_entity_poly.pdbx_seq_one_letter_code
_entity_poly.pdbx_strand_id
1 'polypeptide(L)'
;MSFALIQKVNDAQKKAAVVDVRSGDTVRVHQKIKEGNKERVQVFEGVVIRTDNKGQHTSRITVRKVASGVGVEKSFLIHNPLVEKVEIVRRSKVRRNYLSFLRNRSGKSARLTAVNFDREKVNDVSVVDVKTETKAEAAATPDTDK
;
A
#
# COMPACT_ATOMS: atom_id res chain seq x y z
N MET A 1 28.57 1.75 -13.06
CA MET A 1 28.00 0.62 -13.82
C MET A 1 27.15 -0.34 -12.99
N SER A 2 27.30 -0.43 -11.66
CA SER A 2 26.52 -1.34 -10.80
C SER A 2 25.10 -0.84 -10.43
N PHE A 3 24.89 0.47 -10.38
CA PHE A 3 23.63 1.07 -9.92
C PHE A 3 22.41 0.72 -10.79
N ALA A 4 22.59 0.69 -12.12
CA ALA A 4 21.51 0.36 -13.06
C ALA A 4 21.03 -1.10 -12.91
N LEU A 5 21.95 -2.03 -12.64
CA LEU A 5 21.61 -3.44 -12.44
C LEU A 5 20.83 -3.64 -11.13
N ILE A 6 21.27 -2.99 -10.05
CA ILE A 6 20.58 -3.02 -8.76
C ILE A 6 19.16 -2.46 -8.89
N GLN A 7 19.00 -1.37 -9.64
CA GLN A 7 17.70 -0.75 -9.85
C GLN A 7 16.75 -1.65 -10.64
N LYS A 8 17.24 -2.35 -11.68
CA LYS A 8 16.45 -3.31 -12.43
C LYS A 8 15.92 -4.45 -11.55
N VAL A 9 16.75 -4.99 -10.67
CA VAL A 9 16.34 -6.04 -9.71
C VAL A 9 15.30 -5.50 -8.72
N ASN A 10 15.50 -4.28 -8.22
CA ASN A 10 14.57 -3.64 -7.29
C ASN A 10 13.20 -3.36 -7.93
N ASP A 11 13.18 -2.92 -9.18
CA ASP A 11 11.94 -2.62 -9.90
C ASP A 11 11.12 -3.88 -10.17
N ALA A 12 11.77 -5.03 -10.39
CA ALA A 12 11.08 -6.32 -10.52
C ALA A 12 10.35 -6.77 -9.25
N GLN A 13 10.72 -6.26 -8.08
CA GLN A 13 10.06 -6.56 -6.80
C GLN A 13 8.89 -5.63 -6.49
N LYS A 14 8.63 -4.62 -7.33
CA LYS A 14 7.50 -3.72 -7.15
C LYS A 14 6.22 -4.35 -7.69
N LYS A 15 5.12 -4.12 -6.98
CA LYS A 15 3.77 -4.32 -7.53
C LYS A 15 3.53 -3.33 -8.66
N ALA A 16 2.88 -3.81 -9.73
CA ALA A 16 2.59 -3.03 -10.93
C ALA A 16 1.80 -1.74 -10.63
N ALA A 17 0.88 -1.81 -9.68
CA ALA A 17 0.05 -0.67 -9.33
C ALA A 17 -0.24 -0.64 -7.83
N VAL A 18 -0.21 0.55 -7.25
CA VAL A 18 -0.37 0.81 -5.83
C VAL A 18 -1.11 2.12 -5.62
N VAL A 19 -2.01 2.14 -4.65
CA VAL A 19 -2.68 3.36 -4.17
C VAL A 19 -1.67 4.40 -3.64
N ASP A 20 -1.87 5.67 -4.02
CA ASP A 20 -1.09 6.81 -3.50
C ASP A 20 -1.49 7.15 -2.06
N VAL A 21 -0.90 6.43 -1.10
CA VAL A 21 -1.08 6.65 0.34
C VAL A 21 -0.22 7.80 0.82
N ARG A 22 -0.81 8.71 1.62
CA ARG A 22 -0.13 9.87 2.20
C ARG A 22 -0.23 9.86 3.72
N SER A 23 0.70 10.54 4.38
CA SER A 23 0.60 10.81 5.81
C SER A 23 -0.70 11.56 6.12
N GLY A 24 -1.39 11.16 7.19
CA GLY A 24 -2.68 11.71 7.58
C GLY A 24 -3.88 10.98 6.98
N ASP A 25 -3.68 10.10 6.00
CA ASP A 25 -4.74 9.26 5.48
C ASP A 25 -5.14 8.19 6.51
N THR A 26 -6.42 7.84 6.54
CA THR A 26 -6.93 6.67 7.25
C THR A 26 -7.06 5.54 6.25
N VAL A 27 -6.33 4.45 6.49
CA VAL A 27 -6.21 3.33 5.56
C VAL A 27 -6.66 2.03 6.21
N ARG A 28 -7.21 1.14 5.39
CA ARG A 28 -7.43 -0.28 5.69
C ARG A 28 -6.38 -1.09 4.96
N VAL A 29 -5.51 -1.74 5.71
CA VAL A 29 -4.50 -2.64 5.16
C VAL A 29 -4.98 -4.07 5.33
N HIS A 30 -5.16 -4.78 4.24
CA HIS A 30 -5.52 -6.20 4.21
C HIS A 30 -4.23 -7.01 4.21
N GLN A 31 -3.89 -7.59 5.34
CA GLN A 31 -2.68 -8.40 5.51
C GLN A 31 -3.05 -9.87 5.62
N LYS A 32 -2.44 -10.70 4.78
CA LYS A 32 -2.47 -12.15 4.90
C LYS A 32 -1.55 -12.59 6.04
N ILE A 33 -2.11 -13.32 7.00
CA ILE A 33 -1.40 -13.85 8.17
C ILE A 33 -1.58 -15.37 8.16
N LYS A 34 -0.47 -16.07 8.38
CA LYS A 34 -0.45 -17.53 8.52
C LYS A 34 -0.38 -17.90 10.00
N GLU A 35 -1.39 -18.61 10.48
CA GLU A 35 -1.48 -19.13 11.85
C GLU A 35 -1.39 -20.66 11.76
N GLY A 36 -0.17 -21.19 11.87
CA GLY A 36 0.12 -22.60 11.62
C GLY A 36 -0.15 -22.98 10.16
N ASN A 37 -1.14 -23.84 9.92
CA ASN A 37 -1.52 -24.31 8.59
C ASN A 37 -2.67 -23.49 7.95
N LYS A 38 -3.29 -22.57 8.69
CA LYS A 38 -4.39 -21.76 8.19
C LYS A 38 -3.91 -20.36 7.80
N GLU A 39 -4.49 -19.83 6.72
CA GLU A 39 -4.23 -18.48 6.25
C GLU A 39 -5.52 -17.67 6.39
N ARG A 40 -5.40 -16.45 6.91
CA ARG A 40 -6.51 -15.49 7.02
C ARG A 40 -6.07 -14.09 6.63
N VAL A 41 -7.02 -13.31 6.13
CA VAL A 41 -6.81 -11.89 5.87
C VAL A 41 -7.22 -11.10 7.10
N GLN A 42 -6.26 -10.48 7.77
CA GLN A 42 -6.51 -9.55 8.86
C GLN A 42 -6.51 -8.12 8.32
N VAL A 43 -7.58 -7.38 8.61
CA VAL A 43 -7.68 -5.97 8.26
C VAL A 43 -7.15 -5.11 9.41
N PHE A 44 -6.18 -4.25 9.12
CA PHE A 44 -5.68 -3.24 10.05
C PHE A 44 -6.09 -1.85 9.57
N GLU A 45 -7.05 -1.23 10.28
CA GLU A 45 -7.54 0.11 9.99
C GLU A 45 -6.93 1.13 10.94
N GLY A 46 -6.32 2.19 10.40
CA GLY A 46 -5.80 3.27 11.23
C GLY A 46 -5.26 4.46 10.43
N VAL A 47 -4.69 5.42 11.15
CA VAL A 47 -4.13 6.64 10.56
C VAL A 47 -2.67 6.41 10.17
N VAL A 48 -2.31 6.77 8.95
CA VAL A 48 -0.93 6.75 8.47
C VAL A 48 -0.18 7.90 9.13
N ILE A 49 0.75 7.56 10.01
CA ILE A 49 1.56 8.56 10.72
C ILE A 49 2.85 8.92 9.97
N ARG A 50 3.28 8.03 9.07
CA ARG A 50 4.57 8.13 8.38
C ARG A 50 4.54 7.31 7.10
N THR A 51 5.03 7.89 6.03
CA THR A 51 5.31 7.23 4.74
C THR A 51 6.78 7.43 4.41
N ASP A 52 7.51 6.35 4.10
CA ASP A 52 8.94 6.41 3.76
C ASP A 52 9.23 5.76 2.40
N ASN A 53 10.38 6.14 1.84
CA ASN A 53 10.95 5.55 0.61
C ASN A 53 9.93 5.47 -0.53
N LYS A 54 9.19 6.56 -0.76
CA LYS A 54 8.16 6.62 -1.81
C LYS A 54 8.80 6.31 -3.18
N GLY A 55 8.17 5.45 -3.95
CA GLY A 55 8.65 5.03 -5.28
C GLY A 55 9.76 3.96 -5.27
N GLN A 56 10.19 3.50 -4.10
CA GLN A 56 11.14 2.38 -3.96
C GLN A 56 10.40 1.08 -3.63
N HIS A 57 11.01 -0.06 -3.93
CA HIS A 57 10.47 -1.38 -3.57
C HIS A 57 10.30 -1.54 -2.03
N THR A 58 11.13 -0.86 -1.25
CA THR A 58 11.03 -0.78 0.23
C THR A 58 10.08 0.31 0.72
N SER A 59 9.23 0.87 -0.15
CA SER A 59 8.25 1.88 0.27
C SER A 59 7.36 1.32 1.37
N ARG A 60 7.26 2.10 2.46
CA ARG A 60 6.61 1.66 3.69
C ARG A 60 5.68 2.71 4.24
N ILE A 61 4.59 2.23 4.83
CA ILE A 61 3.62 3.05 5.55
C ILE A 61 3.56 2.59 7.00
N THR A 62 3.52 3.52 7.93
CA THR A 62 3.30 3.22 9.35
C THR A 62 1.90 3.66 9.73
N VAL A 63 1.07 2.69 10.11
CA VAL A 63 -0.33 2.89 10.44
C VAL A 63 -0.50 2.76 11.95
N ARG A 64 -1.15 3.75 12.57
CA ARG A 64 -1.46 3.80 14.00
C ARG A 64 -2.95 3.63 14.23
N LYS A 65 -3.30 2.75 15.16
CA LYS A 65 -4.66 2.56 15.68
C LYS A 65 -4.61 2.50 17.20
N VAL A 66 -5.63 3.01 17.88
CA VAL A 66 -5.86 2.66 19.28
C VAL A 66 -6.82 1.46 19.31
N ALA A 67 -6.35 0.33 19.81
CA ALA A 67 -7.15 -0.89 19.95
C ALA A 67 -7.21 -1.26 21.43
N SER A 68 -8.43 -1.39 21.97
CA SER A 68 -8.65 -1.75 23.39
C SER A 68 -7.88 -0.88 24.39
N GLY A 69 -7.83 0.44 24.15
CA GLY A 69 -7.10 1.39 25.00
C GLY A 69 -5.58 1.46 24.77
N VAL A 70 -5.00 0.54 23.99
CA VAL A 70 -3.56 0.50 23.70
C VAL A 70 -3.28 1.04 22.30
N GLY A 71 -2.28 1.91 22.18
CA GLY A 71 -1.81 2.42 20.90
C GLY A 71 -0.98 1.37 20.17
N VAL A 72 -1.51 0.82 19.08
CA VAL A 72 -0.84 -0.16 18.23
C VAL A 72 -0.36 0.54 16.95
N GLU A 73 0.94 0.40 16.66
CA GLU A 73 1.54 0.85 15.41
C GLU A 73 2.03 -0.36 14.63
N LYS A 74 1.66 -0.43 13.35
CA LYS A 74 2.18 -1.44 12.43
C LYS A 74 2.79 -0.76 11.22
N SER A 75 3.96 -1.25 10.83
CA SER A 75 4.64 -0.84 9.61
C SER A 75 4.39 -1.86 8.52
N PHE A 76 3.90 -1.41 7.38
CA PHE A 76 3.62 -2.24 6.22
C PHE A 76 4.49 -1.80 5.06
N LEU A 77 5.16 -2.76 4.44
CA LEU A 77 5.78 -2.58 3.13
C LEU A 77 4.67 -2.66 2.08
N ILE A 78 4.58 -1.64 1.24
CA ILE A 78 3.53 -1.51 0.24
C ILE A 78 3.58 -2.66 -0.78
N HIS A 79 4.79 -2.99 -1.23
CA HIS A 79 5.01 -4.01 -2.26
C HIS A 79 5.12 -5.44 -1.69
N ASN A 80 4.96 -5.64 -0.37
CA ASN A 80 5.06 -6.97 0.23
C ASN A 80 3.91 -7.89 -0.26
N PRO A 81 4.20 -9.14 -0.67
CA PRO A 81 3.19 -10.09 -1.13
C PRO A 81 2.14 -10.45 -0.08
N LEU A 82 2.46 -10.33 1.21
CA LEU A 82 1.51 -10.56 2.30
C LEU A 82 0.49 -9.43 2.45
N VAL A 83 0.72 -8.27 1.85
CA VAL A 83 -0.27 -7.18 1.82
C VAL A 83 -1.09 -7.32 0.54
N GLU A 84 -2.33 -7.76 0.68
CA GLU A 84 -3.21 -8.02 -0.47
C GLU A 84 -3.74 -6.72 -1.07
N LYS A 85 -4.28 -5.84 -0.21
CA LYS A 85 -4.91 -4.59 -0.62
C LYS A 85 -4.68 -3.51 0.42
N VAL A 86 -4.52 -2.28 -0.05
CA VAL A 86 -4.54 -1.07 0.80
C VAL A 86 -5.64 -0.17 0.28
N GLU A 87 -6.62 0.13 1.12
CA GLU A 87 -7.73 1.03 0.78
C GLU A 87 -7.65 2.31 1.61
N ILE A 88 -7.81 3.46 0.96
CA ILE A 88 -7.96 4.74 1.63
C ILE A 88 -9.44 4.92 1.98
N VAL A 89 -9.72 5.04 3.27
CA VAL A 89 -11.05 5.30 3.82
C VAL A 89 -11.32 6.80 3.91
N ARG A 90 -10.33 7.55 4.39
CA ARG A 90 -10.45 8.99 4.64
C ARG A 90 -9.14 9.71 4.39
N ARG A 91 -9.17 10.81 3.65
CA ARG A 91 -8.03 11.73 3.52
C ARG A 91 -8.13 12.88 4.52
N SER A 92 -7.00 13.25 5.12
CA SER A 92 -6.95 14.37 6.06
C SER A 92 -5.93 15.40 5.64
N LYS A 93 -6.21 16.67 5.96
CA LYS A 93 -5.22 17.74 5.79
C LYS A 93 -4.21 17.66 6.93
N VAL A 94 -2.94 17.47 6.57
CA VAL A 94 -1.83 17.54 7.51
C VAL A 94 -0.76 18.49 7.00
N ARG A 95 -0.03 19.11 7.93
CA ARG A 95 1.05 20.06 7.62
C ARG A 95 2.44 19.45 7.72
N ARG A 96 2.55 18.20 8.20
CA ARG A 96 3.81 17.51 8.48
C ARG A 96 3.79 16.12 7.85
N ASN A 97 4.94 15.68 7.35
CA ASN A 97 5.10 14.34 6.78
C ASN A 97 5.18 13.26 7.86
N TYR A 98 5.68 13.60 9.05
CA TYR A 98 5.76 12.73 10.21
C TYR A 98 4.80 13.21 11.30
N LEU A 99 3.82 12.38 11.64
CA LEU A 99 2.76 12.69 12.60
C LEU A 99 3.01 12.01 13.96
N SER A 100 4.27 11.96 14.40
CA SER A 100 4.67 11.36 15.69
C SER A 100 3.93 11.99 16.88
N PHE A 101 3.53 13.27 16.77
CA PHE A 101 2.76 13.98 17.78
C PHE A 101 1.39 13.32 18.08
N LEU A 102 0.83 12.53 17.16
CA LEU A 102 -0.42 11.80 17.39
C LEU A 102 -0.27 10.67 18.43
N ARG A 103 0.96 10.34 18.84
CA ARG A 103 1.21 9.38 19.93
C ARG A 103 0.77 9.92 21.28
N ASN A 104 0.97 11.22 21.50
CA ASN A 104 0.71 11.89 22.77
C ASN A 104 -0.66 12.58 22.80
N ARG A 105 -1.42 12.50 21.70
CA ARG A 105 -2.74 13.15 21.58
C ARG A 105 -3.84 12.09 21.58
N SER A 106 -4.95 12.42 22.25
CA SER A 106 -6.15 11.59 22.29
C SER A 106 -7.42 12.44 22.16
N GLY A 107 -8.54 11.78 21.87
CA GLY A 107 -9.84 12.42 21.75
C GLY A 107 -9.90 13.50 20.67
N LYS A 108 -10.43 14.68 21.01
CA LYS A 108 -10.64 15.79 20.08
C LYS A 108 -9.32 16.33 19.50
N SER A 109 -8.25 16.31 20.28
CA SER A 109 -6.93 16.86 19.88
C SER A 109 -6.21 16.02 18.82
N ALA A 110 -6.57 14.73 18.71
CA ALA A 110 -6.03 13.79 17.73
C ALA A 110 -6.83 13.78 16.40
N ARG A 111 -8.01 14.41 16.36
CA ARG A 111 -8.84 14.46 15.15
C ARG A 111 -8.17 15.36 14.11
N LEU A 112 -8.00 14.83 12.91
CA LEU A 112 -7.46 15.56 11.77
C LEU A 112 -8.61 16.04 10.87
N THR A 113 -8.50 17.27 10.38
CA THR A 113 -9.48 17.87 9.46
C THR A 113 -9.61 17.02 8.19
N ALA A 114 -10.81 16.53 7.91
CA ALA A 114 -11.09 15.76 6.70
C ALA A 114 -11.00 16.66 5.46
N VAL A 115 -10.61 16.06 4.34
CA VAL A 115 -10.62 16.71 3.03
C VAL A 115 -11.46 15.84 2.10
N ASN A 116 -12.29 16.49 1.28
CA ASN A 116 -13.03 15.79 0.24
C ASN A 116 -12.04 15.17 -0.75
N PHE A 117 -12.23 13.89 -1.04
CA PHE A 117 -11.44 13.19 -2.04
C PHE A 117 -12.31 12.13 -2.70
N ASP A 118 -12.07 11.89 -3.98
CA ASP A 118 -12.76 10.85 -4.74
C ASP A 118 -12.21 9.48 -4.33
N ARG A 119 -13.01 8.74 -3.55
CA ARG A 119 -12.58 7.45 -3.00
C ARG A 119 -12.40 6.38 -4.08
N GLU A 120 -13.29 6.37 -5.07
CA GLU A 120 -13.28 5.40 -6.19
C GLU A 120 -12.02 5.58 -7.03
N LYS A 121 -11.78 6.78 -7.55
CA LYS A 121 -10.59 7.08 -8.37
C LYS A 121 -9.25 6.73 -7.71
N VAL A 122 -9.16 6.84 -6.38
CA VAL A 122 -7.91 6.62 -5.65
C VAL A 122 -7.72 5.14 -5.29
N ASN A 123 -8.81 4.41 -5.05
CA ASN A 123 -8.75 3.00 -4.65
C ASN A 123 -8.91 2.03 -5.82
N ASP A 124 -9.53 2.44 -6.92
CA ASP A 124 -9.59 1.69 -8.18
C ASP A 124 -8.24 1.75 -8.87
N VAL A 125 -7.34 0.94 -8.33
CA VAL A 125 -6.09 0.58 -8.99
C VAL A 125 -6.43 -0.55 -9.95
N SER A 126 -7.24 -0.26 -10.97
CA SER A 126 -7.51 -1.20 -12.04
C SER A 126 -6.19 -1.48 -12.75
N VAL A 127 -5.78 -2.74 -12.72
CA VAL A 127 -4.72 -3.29 -13.56
C VAL A 127 -5.26 -3.31 -14.99
N VAL A 128 -5.27 -2.16 -15.68
CA VAL A 128 -5.74 -2.10 -17.07
C VAL A 128 -4.73 -2.74 -18.01
N ASP A 129 -3.44 -2.86 -17.64
CA ASP A 129 -2.39 -3.19 -18.61
C ASP A 129 -1.48 -4.37 -18.22
N VAL A 130 -2.03 -5.54 -17.87
CA VAL A 130 -1.20 -6.78 -17.79
C VAL A 130 -1.85 -8.01 -18.46
N LYS A 131 -3.16 -8.00 -18.75
CA LYS A 131 -3.81 -9.13 -19.44
C LYS A 131 -3.76 -9.08 -20.96
N THR A 132 -3.31 -7.98 -21.56
CA THR A 132 -3.37 -7.81 -23.02
C THR A 132 -2.14 -8.38 -23.74
N GLU A 133 -1.01 -8.53 -23.06
CA GLU A 133 0.23 -9.00 -23.71
C GLU A 133 0.42 -10.52 -23.64
N THR A 134 -0.07 -11.19 -22.58
CA THR A 134 0.12 -12.64 -22.42
C THR A 134 -0.73 -13.51 -23.36
N LYS A 135 -1.69 -12.92 -24.09
CA LYS A 135 -2.46 -13.63 -25.12
C LYS A 135 -1.96 -13.37 -26.55
N ALA A 136 -1.08 -12.39 -26.76
CA ALA A 136 -0.56 -12.06 -28.09
C ALA A 136 0.67 -12.90 -28.47
N GLU A 137 1.47 -13.36 -27.50
CA GLU A 137 2.69 -14.13 -27.77
C GLU A 137 2.45 -15.64 -28.00
N ALA A 138 1.31 -16.18 -27.55
CA ALA A 138 0.94 -17.58 -27.77
C ALA A 138 0.25 -17.86 -29.13
N ALA A 139 0.02 -16.84 -29.95
CA ALA A 139 -0.66 -16.95 -31.25
C ALA A 139 0.28 -16.74 -32.46
N ALA A 140 1.59 -16.60 -32.25
CA ALA A 140 2.56 -16.26 -33.29
C ALA A 140 3.64 -17.32 -33.52
N THR A 141 3.33 -18.61 -33.32
CA THR A 141 4.08 -19.70 -33.97
C THR A 141 3.24 -20.23 -35.13
N PRO A 142 3.39 -19.71 -36.37
CA PRO A 142 2.85 -20.39 -37.53
C PRO A 142 3.72 -21.62 -37.80
N ASP A 143 3.12 -22.79 -37.68
CA ASP A 143 3.58 -24.03 -38.29
C ASP A 143 4.02 -23.76 -39.73
N THR A 144 5.30 -23.96 -40.02
CA THR A 144 5.81 -23.97 -41.39
C THR A 144 5.97 -25.43 -41.79
N ASP A 145 4.94 -25.92 -42.47
CA ASP A 145 4.85 -27.26 -43.07
C ASP A 145 5.33 -27.17 -44.53
N LYS A 146 6.56 -27.63 -44.80
CA LYS A 146 7.02 -28.22 -46.08
C LYS A 146 8.47 -28.71 -46.00
#